data_AF-A0A6P0PAN6-F1
#
_entry.id   AF-A0A6P0PAN6-F1
#
_cell.length_a   1.000
_cell.length_b   1.000
_cell.length_c   1.000
_cell.angle_alpha   90.00
_cell.angle_beta   90.00
_cell.angle_gamma   90.00
#
_symmetry.space_group_name_H-M   'P 1'
#
loop_
_entity.id
_entity.type
_entity.pdbx_description
1 polymer ?
#
loop_
_entity_poly.entity_id
_entity_poly.type
_entity_poly.pdbx_seq_one_letter_code
_entity_poly.pdbx_strand_id
1 'polypeptide(L)'
;MFFNQIPGNEGVNKDLVNAYRGFKFGVVYLEGDGFYFAADIRTKYVGKKSFADYTDNEKNEILQQHTDLTLNDEKRAFFLRDNGTKKIPCRYVGTTGKTINQYTVKDLGKTVYEYYCQKYSQLKISPHEEAVFVKDRLDKDRFIAVPISRLFPIFTTEYEGLRKWPICPQVSPDKRVRIISSFIDELSGVEYENQPVEIKQKYLKRERTVFIPPNLEYGGGELHKPFLSSNIPQKTSKDFDDKVTKWASSKLSALYRNKSYSKFPFPDTILLYPDTLKRGDREFFLKDLKKEIKQQTELDCSMVLQRSYSTGKKERSGSSLLHKLKEIKSEIKNNALIIVVLWNDLLESVYREIKDTVKPHFSQCVKEK
;
A
#
# COMPACT_ATOMS: atom_id res chain seq x y z
N MET A 1 -5.01 18.57 -10.94
CA MET A 1 -3.66 18.08 -10.58
C MET A 1 -2.72 18.72 -11.56
N PHE A 2 -1.81 19.55 -11.06
CA PHE A 2 -0.82 20.25 -11.87
C PHE A 2 0.45 19.41 -11.89
N PHE A 3 0.94 19.02 -13.06
CA PHE A 3 2.23 18.34 -13.20
C PHE A 3 3.26 19.37 -13.62
N ASN A 4 4.22 19.63 -12.74
CA ASN A 4 5.26 20.63 -13.00
C ASN A 4 6.59 19.99 -13.40
N GLN A 5 6.74 18.67 -13.25
CA GLN A 5 8.03 18.00 -13.41
C GLN A 5 7.94 16.91 -14.47
N ILE A 6 8.82 17.03 -15.46
CA ILE A 6 9.18 15.93 -16.36
C ILE A 6 9.64 14.75 -15.47
N PRO A 7 9.19 13.51 -15.73
CA PRO A 7 9.63 12.35 -14.96
C PRO A 7 11.16 12.29 -14.96
N GLY A 8 11.77 12.23 -13.78
CA GLY A 8 13.24 12.16 -13.68
C GLY A 8 13.85 10.91 -14.34
N ASN A 9 13.02 9.95 -14.74
CA ASN A 9 13.40 8.74 -15.44
C ASN A 9 12.86 8.65 -16.88
N GLU A 10 12.39 9.75 -17.47
CA GLU A 10 11.81 9.74 -18.83
C GLU A 10 12.74 9.05 -19.84
N GLY A 11 14.04 9.37 -19.82
CA GLY A 11 15.05 8.80 -20.73
C GLY A 11 15.51 7.36 -20.44
N VAL A 12 15.02 6.71 -19.38
CA VAL A 12 15.48 5.35 -19.00
C VAL A 12 14.55 4.30 -19.63
N ASN A 13 14.88 3.73 -20.79
CA ASN A 13 13.96 2.82 -21.50
C ASN A 13 13.69 1.49 -20.80
N LYS A 14 14.53 1.08 -19.85
CA LYS A 14 14.33 -0.14 -19.05
C LYS A 14 13.20 0.02 -18.01
N ASP A 15 12.72 1.24 -17.83
CA ASP A 15 11.78 1.58 -16.78
C ASP A 15 10.34 1.23 -17.15
N LEU A 16 9.63 0.51 -16.27
CA LEU A 16 8.23 0.15 -16.51
C LEU A 16 7.31 1.39 -16.52
N VAL A 17 7.63 2.38 -15.68
CA VAL A 17 6.79 3.55 -15.43
C VAL A 17 7.57 4.85 -15.52
N ASN A 18 6.86 5.92 -15.85
CA ASN A 18 7.23 7.30 -15.59
C ASN A 18 6.64 7.74 -14.24
N ALA A 19 7.47 8.34 -13.39
CA ALA A 19 7.04 8.91 -12.11
C ALA A 19 6.76 10.41 -12.26
N TYR A 20 5.49 10.76 -12.48
CA TYR A 20 5.05 12.14 -12.61
C TYR A 20 4.81 12.76 -11.24
N ARG A 21 5.53 13.85 -10.93
CA ARG A 21 5.32 14.64 -9.72
C ARG A 21 4.49 15.88 -10.04
N GLY A 22 3.52 16.13 -9.17
CA GLY A 22 2.61 17.25 -9.29
C GLY A 22 2.03 17.66 -7.96
N PHE A 23 1.05 18.56 -8.01
CA PHE A 23 0.42 19.12 -6.82
C PHE A 23 -1.08 18.82 -6.79
N LYS A 24 -1.56 18.43 -5.61
CA LYS A 24 -2.97 18.50 -5.24
C LYS A 24 -3.11 19.71 -4.33
N PHE A 25 -3.97 20.64 -4.70
CA PHE A 25 -4.20 21.84 -3.93
C PHE A 25 -5.69 22.21 -3.89
N GLY A 26 -6.02 23.11 -2.98
CA GLY A 26 -7.36 23.67 -2.83
C GLY A 26 -7.36 24.78 -1.79
N VAL A 27 -8.50 25.45 -1.67
CA VAL A 27 -8.74 26.46 -0.64
C VAL A 27 -9.50 25.81 0.51
N VAL A 28 -9.05 26.03 1.73
CA VAL A 28 -9.65 25.53 2.96
C VAL A 28 -10.05 26.72 3.81
N TYR A 29 -11.30 26.74 4.29
CA TYR A 29 -11.74 27.69 5.29
C TYR A 29 -11.49 27.12 6.69
N LEU A 30 -10.80 27.88 7.52
CA LEU A 30 -10.57 27.59 8.92
C LEU A 30 -11.33 28.61 9.76
N GLU A 31 -12.28 28.13 10.55
CA GLU A 31 -13.04 28.97 11.47
C GLU A 31 -12.09 29.76 12.39
N GLY A 32 -12.30 31.07 12.49
CA GLY A 32 -11.45 32.00 13.24
C GLY A 32 -10.18 32.49 12.53
N ASP A 33 -9.70 31.80 11.49
CA ASP A 33 -8.45 32.17 10.78
C ASP A 33 -8.68 32.59 9.31
N GLY A 34 -9.80 32.18 8.69
CA GLY A 34 -10.16 32.53 7.31
C GLY A 34 -9.74 31.50 6.26
N PHE A 35 -9.53 31.96 5.02
CA PHE A 35 -9.20 31.10 3.88
C PHE A 35 -7.70 30.85 3.74
N TYR A 36 -7.33 29.59 3.51
CA TYR A 36 -5.96 29.15 3.31
C TYR A 36 -5.80 28.35 2.03
N PHE A 37 -4.70 28.59 1.33
CA PHE A 37 -4.25 27.72 0.26
C PHE A 37 -3.52 26.51 0.84
N ALA A 38 -4.05 25.31 0.59
CA ALA A 38 -3.43 24.06 0.98
C ALA A 38 -2.92 23.34 -0.26
N ALA A 39 -1.65 22.94 -0.26
CA ALA A 39 -1.04 22.17 -1.33
C ALA A 39 -0.22 21.00 -0.77
N ASP A 40 -0.21 19.90 -1.51
CA ASP A 40 0.59 18.71 -1.20
C ASP A 40 1.13 18.08 -2.49
N ILE A 41 2.31 17.48 -2.37
CA ILE A 41 2.99 16.81 -3.48
C ILE A 41 2.33 15.46 -3.72
N ARG A 42 1.99 15.19 -4.97
CA ARG A 42 1.47 13.89 -5.41
C ARG A 42 2.37 13.33 -6.50
N THR A 43 2.72 12.06 -6.33
CA THR A 43 3.40 11.28 -7.36
C THR A 43 2.40 10.32 -7.98
N LYS A 44 2.35 10.28 -9.31
CA LYS A 44 1.65 9.25 -10.07
C LYS A 44 2.65 8.46 -10.89
N TYR A 45 2.55 7.15 -10.81
CA TYR A 45 3.32 6.23 -11.62
C TYR A 45 2.46 5.81 -12.80
N VAL A 46 2.87 6.17 -14.01
CA VAL A 46 2.13 5.86 -15.23
C VAL A 46 3.03 5.00 -16.11
N GLY A 47 2.52 3.89 -16.65
CA GLY A 47 3.27 3.00 -17.54
C GLY A 47 3.89 3.76 -18.70
N LYS A 48 5.10 3.38 -19.11
CA LYS A 48 5.73 3.91 -20.33
C LYS A 48 5.08 3.33 -21.59
N LYS A 49 4.66 2.07 -21.49
CA LYS A 49 3.93 1.35 -22.53
C LYS A 49 2.44 1.70 -22.47
N SER A 50 1.81 1.84 -23.62
CA SER A 50 0.35 1.85 -23.70
C SER A 50 -0.18 0.44 -23.51
N PHE A 51 -1.48 0.28 -23.24
CA PHE A 51 -2.12 -1.02 -23.06
C PHE A 51 -2.00 -1.91 -24.32
N ALA A 52 -1.89 -1.28 -25.50
CA ALA A 52 -1.65 -1.97 -26.77
C ALA A 52 -0.29 -2.67 -26.82
N ASP A 53 0.72 -2.13 -26.13
CA ASP A 53 2.12 -2.57 -26.24
C ASP A 53 2.48 -3.69 -25.24
N TYR A 54 1.52 -4.09 -24.39
CA TYR A 54 1.69 -5.23 -23.49
C TYR A 54 1.27 -6.52 -24.20
N THR A 55 2.13 -7.54 -24.11
CA THR A 55 1.79 -8.91 -24.50
C THR A 55 0.73 -9.50 -23.57
N ASP A 56 0.01 -10.54 -24.01
CA ASP A 56 -1.04 -11.16 -23.18
C ASP A 56 -0.51 -11.71 -21.86
N ASN A 57 0.71 -12.26 -21.85
CA ASN A 57 1.38 -12.68 -20.62
C ASN A 57 1.65 -11.49 -19.69
N GLU A 58 2.19 -10.39 -20.21
CA GLU A 58 2.40 -9.18 -19.39
C GLU A 58 1.08 -8.59 -18.90
N LYS A 59 0.00 -8.64 -19.68
CA LYS A 59 -1.33 -8.19 -19.23
C LYS A 59 -1.82 -9.02 -18.05
N ASN A 60 -1.60 -10.33 -18.08
CA ASN A 60 -1.99 -11.26 -17.01
C ASN A 60 -1.12 -11.12 -15.76
N GLU A 61 0.18 -10.87 -15.91
CA GLU A 61 1.12 -10.80 -14.77
C GLU A 61 1.22 -9.39 -14.16
N ILE A 62 1.24 -8.34 -15.00
CA ILE A 62 1.51 -6.96 -14.58
C ILE A 62 0.22 -6.17 -14.42
N LEU A 63 -0.74 -6.36 -15.33
CA LEU A 63 -1.95 -5.53 -15.43
C LEU A 63 -3.20 -6.20 -14.88
N GLN A 64 -3.07 -7.32 -14.14
CA GLN A 64 -4.20 -8.06 -13.58
C GLN A 64 -5.16 -7.15 -12.81
N GLN A 65 -4.66 -6.26 -11.94
CA GLN A 65 -5.48 -5.33 -11.17
C GLN A 65 -6.20 -4.28 -12.03
N HIS A 66 -5.73 -4.04 -13.25
CA HIS A 66 -6.32 -3.09 -14.19
C HIS A 66 -7.37 -3.75 -15.09
N THR A 67 -7.15 -5.01 -15.49
CA THR A 67 -7.95 -5.70 -16.52
C THR A 67 -8.94 -6.72 -15.96
N ASP A 68 -8.74 -7.26 -14.76
CA ASP A 68 -9.62 -8.25 -14.15
C ASP A 68 -11.01 -7.65 -13.86
N LEU A 69 -12.00 -8.13 -14.61
CA LEU A 69 -13.39 -7.68 -14.53
C LEU A 69 -14.16 -8.35 -13.38
N THR A 70 -13.60 -9.37 -12.74
CA THR A 70 -14.20 -10.04 -11.57
C THR A 70 -13.98 -9.24 -10.28
N LEU A 71 -13.00 -8.33 -10.28
CA LEU A 71 -12.73 -7.44 -9.16
C LEU A 71 -13.79 -6.33 -9.07
N ASN A 72 -14.21 -5.99 -7.84
CA ASN A 72 -15.05 -4.81 -7.61
C ASN A 72 -14.36 -3.53 -8.09
N ASP A 73 -15.14 -2.60 -8.66
CA ASP A 73 -14.65 -1.31 -9.20
C ASP A 73 -13.70 -0.57 -8.24
N GLU A 74 -13.94 -0.61 -6.93
CA GLU A 74 -13.11 0.05 -5.92
C GLU A 74 -11.69 -0.52 -5.82
N LYS A 75 -11.53 -1.82 -6.08
CA LYS A 75 -10.25 -2.52 -6.04
C LYS A 75 -9.50 -2.48 -7.37
N ARG A 76 -10.19 -2.12 -8.45
CA ARG A 76 -9.62 -2.05 -9.80
C ARG A 76 -8.77 -0.80 -9.99
N ALA A 77 -7.55 -1.02 -10.45
CA ALA A 77 -6.60 0.02 -10.79
C ALA A 77 -7.05 0.81 -12.03
N PHE A 78 -6.51 2.02 -12.18
CA PHE A 78 -6.91 2.94 -13.25
C PHE A 78 -5.94 2.92 -14.43
N PHE A 79 -6.44 3.24 -15.61
CA PHE A 79 -5.65 3.73 -16.73
C PHE A 79 -5.72 5.25 -16.79
N LEU A 80 -4.66 5.87 -17.29
CA LEU A 80 -4.66 7.22 -17.81
C LEU A 80 -4.98 7.13 -19.30
N ARG A 81 -6.16 7.59 -19.69
CA ARG A 81 -6.45 7.85 -21.09
C ARG A 81 -5.78 9.15 -21.48
N ASP A 82 -4.63 9.05 -22.12
CA ASP A 82 -3.87 10.20 -22.57
C ASP A 82 -4.32 10.57 -23.98
N ASN A 83 -5.00 11.69 -24.17
CA ASN A 83 -5.38 12.22 -25.49
C ASN A 83 -4.55 13.46 -25.86
N GLY A 84 -3.32 13.58 -25.35
CA GLY A 84 -2.45 14.74 -25.53
C GLY A 84 -2.73 15.79 -24.45
N THR A 85 -3.34 16.91 -24.84
CA THR A 85 -3.68 18.00 -23.90
C THR A 85 -4.72 17.57 -22.87
N LYS A 86 -5.58 16.60 -23.20
CA LYS A 86 -6.60 16.07 -22.30
C LYS A 86 -6.19 14.70 -21.76
N LYS A 87 -6.03 14.60 -20.44
CA LYS A 87 -5.66 13.36 -19.73
C LYS A 87 -6.78 12.97 -18.76
N ILE A 88 -7.36 11.79 -18.95
CA ILE A 88 -8.58 11.38 -18.25
C ILE A 88 -8.34 10.04 -17.54
N PRO A 89 -8.37 9.99 -16.20
CA PRO A 89 -8.35 8.72 -15.47
C PRO A 89 -9.62 7.92 -15.75
N CYS A 90 -9.47 6.66 -16.14
CA CYS A 90 -10.57 5.76 -16.47
C CYS A 90 -10.25 4.32 -16.04
N ARG A 91 -11.25 3.45 -16.03
CA ARG A 91 -11.08 2.01 -15.84
C ARG A 91 -11.43 1.28 -17.12
N TYR A 92 -10.66 0.26 -17.44
CA TYR A 92 -11.01 -0.68 -18.50
C TYR A 92 -12.33 -1.39 -18.15
N VAL A 93 -13.17 -1.73 -19.11
CA VAL A 93 -14.45 -2.42 -18.87
C VAL A 93 -14.58 -3.66 -19.74
N GLY A 94 -13.84 -3.73 -20.84
CA GLY A 94 -13.86 -4.88 -21.73
C GLY A 94 -13.49 -4.50 -23.15
N THR A 95 -13.40 -5.51 -24.01
CA THR A 95 -13.18 -5.32 -25.43
C THR A 95 -14.51 -4.98 -26.11
N THR A 96 -14.46 -4.24 -27.22
CA THR A 96 -15.66 -4.06 -28.07
C THR A 96 -15.82 -5.19 -29.09
N GLY A 97 -14.78 -6.02 -29.27
CA GLY A 97 -14.69 -7.00 -30.36
C GLY A 97 -14.48 -6.39 -31.75
N LYS A 98 -14.25 -5.06 -31.85
CA LYS A 98 -14.11 -4.32 -33.11
C LYS A 98 -12.88 -3.41 -33.06
N THR A 99 -12.38 -3.05 -34.24
CA THR A 99 -11.37 -1.99 -34.38
C THR A 99 -12.01 -0.60 -34.30
N ILE A 100 -11.20 0.43 -34.06
CA ILE A 100 -11.70 1.81 -33.91
C ILE A 100 -12.33 2.40 -35.18
N ASN A 101 -11.99 1.91 -36.37
CA ASN A 101 -12.65 2.27 -37.63
C ASN A 101 -13.94 1.47 -37.91
N GLN A 102 -14.22 0.42 -37.14
CA GLN A 102 -15.43 -0.41 -37.28
C GLN A 102 -16.49 -0.09 -36.21
N TYR A 103 -16.05 0.35 -35.03
CA TYR A 103 -16.96 0.68 -33.93
C TYR A 103 -17.54 2.08 -34.10
N THR A 104 -18.87 2.19 -34.25
CA THR A 104 -19.60 3.46 -34.33
C THR A 104 -20.12 3.88 -32.96
N VAL A 105 -19.82 5.11 -32.55
CA VAL A 105 -20.34 5.72 -31.32
C VAL A 105 -21.81 6.09 -31.56
N LYS A 106 -22.72 5.38 -30.90
CA LYS A 106 -24.19 5.48 -31.11
C LYS A 106 -24.72 6.91 -31.16
N ASP A 107 -24.28 7.77 -30.23
CA ASP A 107 -24.82 9.12 -30.10
C ASP A 107 -24.20 10.14 -31.08
N LEU A 108 -23.12 9.77 -31.76
CA LEU A 108 -22.37 10.69 -32.64
C LEU A 108 -22.48 10.31 -34.11
N GLY A 109 -22.94 9.10 -34.43
CA GLY A 109 -22.98 8.58 -35.81
C GLY A 109 -21.59 8.48 -36.47
N LYS A 110 -20.51 8.51 -35.68
CA LYS A 110 -19.12 8.48 -36.13
C LYS A 110 -18.41 7.27 -35.55
N THR A 111 -17.45 6.74 -36.29
CA THR A 111 -16.53 5.73 -35.78
C THR A 111 -15.64 6.33 -34.67
N VAL A 112 -15.08 5.48 -33.82
CA VAL A 112 -14.11 5.94 -32.79
C VAL A 112 -12.93 6.62 -33.47
N TYR A 113 -12.46 6.09 -34.60
CA TYR A 113 -11.38 6.69 -35.39
C TYR A 113 -11.72 8.11 -35.85
N GLU A 114 -12.86 8.30 -36.52
CA GLU A 114 -13.30 9.63 -36.99
C GLU A 114 -13.43 10.63 -35.85
N TYR A 115 -14.02 10.22 -34.73
CA TYR A 115 -14.14 11.07 -33.55
C TYR A 115 -12.78 11.52 -33.02
N TYR A 116 -11.83 10.58 -32.91
CA TYR A 116 -10.51 10.87 -32.39
C TYR A 116 -9.68 11.74 -33.34
N CYS A 117 -9.71 11.47 -34.65
CA CYS A 117 -9.02 12.30 -35.64
C CYS A 117 -9.58 13.73 -35.68
N GLN A 118 -10.89 13.91 -35.51
CA GLN A 118 -11.49 15.25 -35.49
C GLN A 118 -11.18 16.00 -34.20
N LYS A 119 -11.32 15.33 -33.04
CA LYS A 119 -11.23 15.99 -31.73
C LYS A 119 -9.81 16.11 -31.19
N TYR A 120 -8.94 15.19 -31.57
CA TYR A 120 -7.55 15.09 -31.10
C TYR A 120 -6.61 14.92 -32.29
N SER A 121 -6.69 15.82 -33.26
CA SER A 121 -6.01 15.75 -34.57
C SER A 121 -4.50 15.64 -34.49
N GLN A 122 -3.88 16.06 -33.39
CA GLN A 122 -2.44 15.90 -33.14
C GLN A 122 -2.00 14.46 -32.83
N LEU A 123 -2.94 13.55 -32.55
CA LEU A 123 -2.63 12.18 -32.20
C LEU A 123 -2.46 11.31 -33.44
N LYS A 124 -1.37 10.53 -33.49
CA LYS A 124 -1.20 9.44 -34.45
C LYS A 124 -1.86 8.20 -33.87
N ILE A 125 -2.93 7.74 -34.52
CA ILE A 125 -3.76 6.61 -34.07
C ILE A 125 -3.96 5.70 -35.28
N SER A 126 -3.78 4.39 -35.10
CA SER A 126 -3.94 3.44 -36.20
C SER A 126 -5.42 3.09 -36.37
N PRO A 127 -6.02 3.20 -37.57
CA PRO A 127 -7.43 2.88 -37.77
C PRO A 127 -7.78 1.42 -37.43
N HIS A 128 -6.78 0.54 -37.42
CA HIS A 128 -6.93 -0.90 -37.18
C HIS A 128 -6.67 -1.31 -35.73
N GLU A 129 -6.36 -0.38 -34.82
CA GLU A 129 -6.20 -0.75 -33.42
C GLU A 129 -7.55 -1.10 -32.78
N GLU A 130 -7.49 -1.91 -31.73
CA GLU A 130 -8.66 -2.36 -31.00
C GLU A 130 -9.38 -1.18 -30.33
N ALA A 131 -10.71 -1.17 -30.45
CA ALA A 131 -11.56 -0.33 -29.62
C ALA A 131 -11.92 -1.06 -28.33
N VAL A 132 -11.72 -0.41 -27.19
CA VAL A 132 -12.01 -0.95 -25.86
C VAL A 132 -12.98 -0.05 -25.11
N PHE A 133 -13.81 -0.64 -24.25
CA PHE A 133 -14.69 0.11 -23.37
C PHE A 133 -13.95 0.57 -22.13
N VAL A 134 -14.15 1.84 -21.78
CA VAL A 134 -13.68 2.41 -20.52
C VAL A 134 -14.81 3.15 -19.79
N LYS A 135 -14.63 3.27 -18.48
CA LYS A 135 -15.48 4.04 -17.57
C LYS A 135 -14.65 5.18 -16.99
N ASP A 136 -15.03 6.43 -17.26
CA ASP A 136 -14.33 7.59 -16.73
C ASP A 136 -14.55 7.70 -15.21
N ARG A 137 -13.57 8.25 -14.48
CA ARG A 137 -13.69 8.38 -13.02
C ARG A 137 -14.83 9.30 -12.57
N LEU A 138 -15.13 10.32 -13.37
CA LEU A 138 -16.11 11.38 -13.03
C LEU A 138 -17.53 11.07 -13.50
N ASP A 139 -17.68 10.14 -14.46
CA ASP A 139 -18.97 9.76 -15.03
C ASP A 139 -19.14 8.25 -14.86
N LYS A 140 -19.82 7.86 -13.78
CA LYS A 140 -19.90 6.46 -13.33
C LYS A 140 -20.91 5.63 -14.13
N ASP A 141 -21.77 6.27 -14.91
CA ASP A 141 -22.92 5.56 -15.50
C ASP A 141 -22.75 5.33 -17.01
N ARG A 142 -21.68 5.86 -17.59
CA ARG A 142 -21.41 5.76 -19.02
C ARG A 142 -20.13 5.02 -19.36
N PHE A 143 -20.26 4.02 -20.23
CA PHE A 143 -19.13 3.40 -20.92
C PHE A 143 -18.88 4.09 -22.26
N ILE A 144 -17.62 4.28 -22.59
CA ILE A 144 -17.20 4.90 -23.85
C ILE A 144 -16.14 4.03 -24.53
N ALA A 145 -16.25 3.89 -25.84
CA ALA A 145 -15.26 3.19 -26.65
C ALA A 145 -14.09 4.12 -26.96
N VAL A 146 -12.86 3.63 -26.78
CA VAL A 146 -11.62 4.40 -26.98
C VAL A 146 -10.55 3.52 -27.63
N PRO A 147 -9.55 4.11 -28.32
CA PRO A 147 -8.41 3.36 -28.85
C PRO A 147 -7.53 2.81 -27.72
N ILE A 148 -7.18 1.52 -27.82
CA ILE A 148 -6.38 0.83 -26.80
C ILE A 148 -4.99 1.44 -26.59
N SER A 149 -4.38 2.02 -27.65
CA SER A 149 -3.06 2.68 -27.57
C SER A 149 -3.05 3.96 -26.73
N ARG A 150 -4.23 4.48 -26.34
CA ARG A 150 -4.34 5.69 -25.53
C ARG A 150 -4.42 5.41 -24.04
N LEU A 151 -4.46 4.15 -23.63
CA LEU A 151 -4.59 3.75 -22.24
C LEU A 151 -3.22 3.42 -21.65
N PHE A 152 -2.75 4.23 -20.69
CA PHE A 152 -1.50 4.00 -19.98
C PHE A 152 -1.79 3.57 -18.54
N PRO A 153 -1.33 2.41 -18.07
CA PRO A 153 -1.69 1.91 -16.74
C PRO A 153 -1.15 2.84 -15.64
N ILE A 154 -1.99 3.17 -14.65
CA ILE A 154 -1.58 3.93 -13.46
C ILE A 154 -1.28 2.93 -12.35
N PHE A 155 -0.07 2.94 -11.83
CA PHE A 155 0.39 2.06 -10.77
C PHE A 155 0.36 2.76 -9.41
N THR A 156 0.04 1.99 -8.36
CA THR A 156 0.11 2.41 -6.96
C THR A 156 1.34 1.80 -6.29
N THR A 157 1.77 2.35 -5.16
CA THR A 157 2.90 1.82 -4.37
C THR A 157 2.66 0.40 -3.83
N GLU A 158 1.45 -0.14 -3.99
CA GLU A 158 1.12 -1.53 -3.64
C GLU A 158 1.67 -2.53 -4.66
N TYR A 159 1.85 -2.11 -5.92
CA TYR A 159 2.46 -2.96 -6.94
C TYR A 159 3.93 -3.23 -6.57
N GLU A 160 4.29 -4.50 -6.42
CA GLU A 160 5.62 -4.90 -5.94
C GLU A 160 6.76 -4.38 -6.82
N GLY A 161 6.55 -4.29 -8.13
CA GLY A 161 7.54 -3.76 -9.06
C GLY A 161 7.90 -2.29 -8.80
N LEU A 162 7.02 -1.52 -8.13
CA LEU A 162 7.32 -0.16 -7.69
C LEU A 162 8.08 -0.09 -6.36
N ARG A 163 8.05 -1.13 -5.52
CA ARG A 163 8.77 -1.13 -4.23
C ARG A 163 10.28 -1.10 -4.42
N LYS A 164 10.77 -1.64 -5.53
CA LYS A 164 12.20 -1.68 -5.91
C LYS A 164 12.62 -0.46 -6.74
N TRP A 165 11.74 0.52 -6.92
CA TRP A 165 11.97 1.62 -7.87
C TRP A 165 12.74 2.79 -7.26
N PRO A 166 13.69 3.40 -7.99
CA PRO A 166 14.55 4.47 -7.46
C PRO A 166 13.80 5.77 -7.16
N ILE A 167 12.68 6.06 -7.85
CA ILE A 167 11.90 7.28 -7.61
C ILE A 167 10.87 7.05 -6.51
N CYS A 168 11.35 7.20 -5.27
CA CYS A 168 10.49 7.16 -4.08
C CYS A 168 9.56 8.39 -4.03
N PRO A 169 8.29 8.24 -3.63
CA PRO A 169 7.38 9.38 -3.46
C PRO A 169 7.69 10.18 -2.18
N GLN A 170 8.52 9.62 -1.29
CA GLN A 170 8.88 10.26 -0.03
C GLN A 170 9.83 11.43 -0.28
N VAL A 171 9.55 12.53 0.41
CA VAL A 171 10.33 13.76 0.37
C VAL A 171 10.50 14.21 1.82
N SER A 172 11.71 14.63 2.21
CA SER A 172 11.93 15.16 3.55
C SER A 172 11.07 16.40 3.80
N PRO A 173 10.68 16.70 5.06
CA PRO A 173 9.85 17.86 5.37
C PRO A 173 10.39 19.16 4.77
N ASP A 174 11.68 19.46 4.95
CA ASP A 174 12.30 20.69 4.43
C ASP A 174 12.25 20.78 2.90
N LYS A 175 12.51 19.66 2.21
CA LYS A 175 12.46 19.61 0.75
C LYS A 175 11.01 19.74 0.26
N ARG A 176 10.04 19.16 0.98
CA ARG A 176 8.62 19.27 0.66
C ARG A 176 8.14 20.72 0.80
N VAL A 177 8.52 21.42 1.88
CA VAL A 177 8.21 22.84 2.07
C VAL A 177 8.76 23.67 0.92
N ARG A 178 10.05 23.50 0.56
CA ARG A 178 10.66 24.23 -0.57
C ARG A 178 9.94 24.00 -1.90
N ILE A 179 9.62 22.74 -2.22
CA ILE A 179 8.92 22.40 -3.47
C ILE A 179 7.52 23.02 -3.52
N ILE A 180 6.80 23.04 -2.39
CA ILE A 180 5.47 23.67 -2.31
C ILE A 180 5.59 25.20 -2.44
N SER A 181 6.57 25.83 -1.80
CA SER A 181 6.79 27.28 -1.93
C SER A 181 7.06 27.68 -3.37
N SER A 182 7.94 26.97 -4.08
CA SER A 182 8.22 27.23 -5.50
C SER A 182 6.99 27.09 -6.37
N PHE A 183 6.11 26.11 -6.07
CA PHE A 183 4.85 25.98 -6.78
C PHE A 183 3.88 27.14 -6.50
N ILE A 184 3.86 27.70 -5.29
CA ILE A 184 3.02 28.87 -4.99
C ILE A 184 3.50 30.10 -5.79
N ASP A 185 4.82 30.25 -6.00
CA ASP A 185 5.36 31.35 -6.82
C ASP A 185 4.90 31.26 -8.29
N GLU A 186 4.69 30.05 -8.80
CA GLU A 186 4.16 29.81 -10.16
C GLU A 186 2.67 30.15 -10.30
N LEU A 187 1.93 30.30 -9.18
CA LEU A 187 0.51 30.66 -9.19
C LEU A 187 0.28 32.18 -9.21
N SER A 188 1.21 32.95 -9.75
CA SER A 188 1.03 34.40 -9.94
C SER A 188 -0.04 34.69 -11.00
N GLY A 189 -0.79 35.79 -10.82
CA GLY A 189 -1.82 36.22 -11.77
C GLY A 189 -3.12 35.41 -11.74
N VAL A 190 -3.40 34.69 -10.65
CA VAL A 190 -4.68 34.00 -10.47
C VAL A 190 -5.78 35.02 -10.16
N GLU A 191 -6.89 34.93 -10.90
CA GLU A 191 -8.08 35.74 -10.69
C GLU A 191 -9.27 34.88 -10.27
N TYR A 192 -10.11 35.41 -9.39
CA TYR A 192 -11.40 34.85 -9.02
C TYR A 192 -12.47 35.93 -9.21
N GLU A 193 -13.48 35.66 -10.04
CA GLU A 193 -14.54 36.63 -10.39
C GLU A 193 -13.97 37.98 -10.87
N ASN A 194 -12.92 37.94 -11.70
CA ASN A 194 -12.16 39.10 -12.21
C ASN A 194 -11.47 39.94 -11.12
N GLN A 195 -11.32 39.40 -9.90
CA GLN A 195 -10.50 40.01 -8.86
C GLN A 195 -9.17 39.27 -8.72
N PRO A 196 -8.04 39.98 -8.66
CA PRO A 196 -6.75 39.35 -8.44
C PRO A 196 -6.71 38.71 -7.05
N VAL A 197 -6.27 37.46 -6.98
CA VAL A 197 -6.09 36.71 -5.74
C VAL A 197 -4.60 36.58 -5.46
N GLU A 198 -4.17 37.08 -4.30
CA GLU A 198 -2.79 36.93 -3.84
C GLU A 198 -2.69 35.76 -2.84
N ILE A 199 -1.81 34.80 -3.13
CA ILE A 199 -1.48 33.72 -2.20
C ILE A 199 -0.26 34.15 -1.37
N LYS A 200 -0.48 34.54 -0.12
CA LYS A 200 0.60 34.92 0.79
C LYS A 200 1.46 33.71 1.15
N GLN A 201 2.79 33.84 1.04
CA GLN A 201 3.78 32.81 1.40
C GLN A 201 3.95 32.58 2.92
N LYS A 202 3.06 33.14 3.75
CA LYS A 202 3.12 32.98 5.21
C LYS A 202 2.40 31.69 5.63
N TYR A 203 3.13 30.77 6.21
CA TYR A 203 2.55 29.54 6.76
C TYR A 203 1.66 29.82 7.96
N LEU A 204 0.54 29.07 8.05
CA LEU A 204 -0.20 28.96 9.29
C LEU A 204 0.67 28.24 10.33
N LYS A 205 0.96 28.95 11.43
CA LYS A 205 1.63 28.37 12.60
C LYS A 205 0.58 28.26 13.70
N ARG A 206 0.34 27.04 14.19
CA ARG A 206 -0.50 26.78 15.35
C ARG A 206 0.33 26.10 16.43
N GLU A 207 -0.04 26.29 17.69
CA GLU A 207 0.57 25.55 18.78
C GLU A 207 0.32 24.05 18.60
N ARG A 208 1.38 23.27 18.78
CA ARG A 208 1.35 21.82 18.63
C ARG A 208 0.44 21.25 19.71
N THR A 209 -0.68 20.62 19.32
CA THR A 209 -1.46 19.80 20.25
C THR A 209 -0.74 18.46 20.42
N VAL A 210 0.24 18.41 21.34
CA VAL A 210 0.90 17.15 21.69
C VAL A 210 0.10 16.44 22.76
N PHE A 211 -0.30 15.21 22.43
CA PHE A 211 -0.82 14.28 23.42
C PHE A 211 0.35 13.74 24.26
N ILE A 212 0.24 13.86 25.58
CA ILE A 212 1.15 13.18 26.49
C ILE A 212 0.89 11.67 26.30
N PRO A 213 1.92 10.86 26.02
CA PRO A 213 1.72 9.43 25.88
C PRO A 213 1.05 8.84 27.13
N PRO A 214 0.20 7.82 27.00
CA PRO A 214 -0.40 7.20 28.16
C PRO A 214 0.64 6.44 28.97
N ASN A 215 0.33 6.17 30.25
CA ASN A 215 1.09 5.21 31.04
C ASN A 215 0.86 3.80 30.47
N LEU A 216 1.90 2.96 30.47
CA LEU A 216 1.74 1.53 30.20
C LEU A 216 1.73 0.77 31.51
N GLU A 217 0.75 -0.10 31.68
CA GLU A 217 0.66 -0.99 32.84
C GLU A 217 1.22 -2.38 32.49
N TYR A 218 2.04 -2.90 33.39
CA TYR A 218 2.67 -4.23 33.29
C TYR A 218 2.20 -5.13 34.44
N GLY A 219 2.78 -6.33 34.55
CA GLY A 219 2.49 -7.25 35.65
C GLY A 219 2.63 -6.57 37.02
N GLY A 220 1.76 -6.96 37.95
CA GLY A 220 1.78 -6.42 39.33
C GLY A 220 1.29 -4.97 39.48
N GLY A 221 0.74 -4.35 38.43
CA GLY A 221 0.26 -2.96 38.45
C GLY A 221 1.38 -1.92 38.22
N GLU A 222 2.54 -2.37 37.76
CA GLU A 222 3.69 -1.50 37.51
C GLU A 222 3.44 -0.55 36.33
N LEU A 223 3.59 0.75 36.57
CA LEU A 223 3.34 1.79 35.58
C LEU A 223 4.63 2.33 34.96
N HIS A 224 4.82 2.09 33.67
CA HIS A 224 5.87 2.72 32.88
C HIS A 224 5.39 4.06 32.32
N LYS A 225 5.74 5.14 33.03
CA LYS A 225 5.30 6.50 32.75
C LYS A 225 6.27 7.22 31.81
N PRO A 226 5.80 8.01 30.83
CA PRO A 226 6.67 8.83 29.99
C PRO A 226 7.37 9.96 30.77
N PHE A 227 6.73 10.42 31.85
CA PHE A 227 7.24 11.44 32.74
C PHE A 227 7.11 10.96 34.18
N LEU A 228 8.20 10.99 34.94
CA LEU A 228 8.26 10.54 36.33
C LEU A 228 7.73 11.59 37.32
N SER A 229 7.78 12.86 36.93
CA SER A 229 7.34 14.01 37.74
C SER A 229 6.04 14.60 37.19
N SER A 230 5.32 15.33 38.05
CA SER A 230 4.21 16.22 37.67
C SER A 230 4.68 17.39 36.79
N ASN A 231 5.96 17.74 36.85
CA ASN A 231 6.59 18.77 36.03
C ASN A 231 6.94 18.24 34.64
N ILE A 232 5.92 18.14 33.81
CA ILE A 232 6.06 17.76 32.40
C ILE A 232 6.72 18.93 31.64
N PRO A 233 7.80 18.69 30.86
CA PRO A 233 8.43 19.74 30.07
C PRO A 233 7.44 20.36 29.08
N GLN A 234 7.74 21.58 28.61
CA GLN A 234 6.94 22.21 27.57
C GLN A 234 6.87 21.31 26.33
N LYS A 235 5.66 21.08 25.80
CA LYS A 235 5.39 20.17 24.68
C LYS A 235 6.15 20.49 23.38
N THR A 236 6.66 21.71 23.25
CA THR A 236 7.43 22.20 22.11
C THR A 236 8.94 22.06 22.29
N SER A 237 9.39 21.65 23.48
CA SER A 237 10.80 21.56 23.82
C SER A 237 11.43 20.24 23.37
N LYS A 238 12.72 20.27 23.06
CA LYS A 238 13.51 19.07 22.79
C LYS A 238 13.52 18.09 23.96
N ASP A 239 13.55 18.58 25.20
CA ASP A 239 13.52 17.73 26.41
C ASP A 239 12.22 16.89 26.51
N PHE A 240 11.08 17.44 26.07
CA PHE A 240 9.84 16.67 25.98
C PHE A 240 9.99 15.50 24.98
N ASP A 241 10.45 15.79 23.76
CA ASP A 241 10.60 14.79 22.70
C ASP A 241 11.66 13.72 23.06
N ASP A 242 12.77 14.11 23.70
CA ASP A 242 13.83 13.21 24.17
C ASP A 242 13.30 12.25 25.25
N LYS A 243 12.52 12.74 26.22
CA LYS A 243 11.89 11.91 27.27
C LYS A 243 10.86 10.95 26.70
N VAL A 244 10.02 11.39 25.76
CA VAL A 244 9.06 10.51 25.07
C VAL A 244 9.80 9.41 24.29
N THR A 245 10.87 9.77 23.59
CA THR A 245 11.69 8.82 22.83
C THR A 245 12.34 7.79 23.74
N LYS A 246 12.91 8.23 24.88
CA LYS A 246 13.50 7.35 25.89
C LYS A 246 12.46 6.41 26.51
N TRP A 247 11.28 6.91 26.86
CA TRP A 247 10.18 6.08 27.33
C TRP A 247 9.76 5.03 26.29
N ALA A 248 9.68 5.44 25.01
CA ALA A 248 9.30 4.57 23.92
C ALA A 248 10.30 3.43 23.69
N SER A 249 11.61 3.73 23.77
CA SER A 249 12.65 2.72 23.60
C SER A 249 12.78 1.78 24.80
N SER A 250 12.41 2.22 26.01
CA SER A 250 12.52 1.40 27.22
C SER A 250 11.30 0.50 27.50
N LYS A 251 10.26 0.50 26.65
CA LYS A 251 9.04 -0.31 26.84
C LYS A 251 9.35 -1.81 26.93
N LEU A 252 10.27 -2.28 26.10
CA LEU A 252 10.63 -3.69 26.07
C LEU A 252 11.42 -4.07 27.35
N SER A 253 12.36 -3.25 27.78
CA SER A 253 13.07 -3.44 29.05
C SER A 253 12.13 -3.38 30.25
N ALA A 254 11.11 -2.53 30.22
CA ALA A 254 10.05 -2.51 31.23
C ALA A 254 9.26 -3.83 31.26
N LEU A 255 8.91 -4.40 30.09
CA LEU A 255 8.26 -5.72 30.00
C LEU A 255 9.10 -6.82 30.65
N TYR A 256 10.41 -6.89 30.37
CA TYR A 256 11.25 -7.94 30.96
C TYR A 256 11.39 -7.82 32.49
N ARG A 257 11.40 -6.59 33.01
CA ARG A 257 11.48 -6.32 34.45
C ARG A 257 10.16 -6.58 35.17
N ASN A 258 9.06 -6.11 34.60
CA ASN A 258 7.76 -6.05 35.28
C ASN A 258 6.75 -7.11 34.79
N LYS A 259 7.13 -7.91 33.78
CA LYS A 259 6.36 -9.02 33.21
C LYS A 259 5.06 -8.59 32.52
N SER A 260 4.39 -9.55 31.90
CA SER A 260 3.12 -9.32 31.22
C SER A 260 2.02 -8.90 32.18
N TYR A 261 1.17 -7.98 31.74
CA TYR A 261 -0.02 -7.56 32.46
C TYR A 261 -0.99 -8.73 32.73
N SER A 262 -1.17 -9.60 31.73
CA SER A 262 -2.04 -10.77 31.82
C SER A 262 -1.41 -11.92 32.61
N LYS A 263 -2.24 -12.62 33.38
CA LYS A 263 -1.93 -13.88 34.08
C LYS A 263 -2.60 -15.11 33.45
N PHE A 264 -3.17 -14.99 32.25
CA PHE A 264 -3.75 -16.14 31.56
C PHE A 264 -2.66 -17.20 31.29
N PRO A 265 -2.97 -18.50 31.44
CA PRO A 265 -2.01 -19.55 31.14
C PRO A 265 -1.59 -19.51 29.67
N PHE A 266 -0.34 -19.87 29.40
CA PHE A 266 0.14 -19.95 28.03
C PHE A 266 -0.48 -21.18 27.36
N PRO A 267 -1.08 -21.06 26.17
CA PRO A 267 -1.72 -22.19 25.51
C PRO A 267 -0.70 -23.24 25.07
N ASP A 268 -1.14 -24.49 24.96
CA ASP A 268 -0.35 -25.55 24.35
C ASP A 268 0.11 -25.12 22.95
N THR A 269 1.38 -25.34 22.64
CA THR A 269 2.00 -24.85 21.41
C THR A 269 2.34 -26.00 20.48
N ILE A 270 2.03 -25.79 19.21
CA ILE A 270 2.26 -26.74 18.12
C ILE A 270 3.18 -26.07 17.11
N LEU A 271 4.24 -26.77 16.69
CA LEU A 271 5.14 -26.31 15.64
C LEU A 271 4.90 -27.11 14.36
N LEU A 272 4.59 -26.40 13.29
CA LEU A 272 4.60 -26.91 11.93
C LEU A 272 5.74 -26.25 11.16
N TYR A 273 6.59 -27.05 10.52
CA TYR A 273 7.83 -26.56 9.88
C TYR A 273 8.12 -27.29 8.57
N PRO A 274 8.85 -26.69 7.61
CA PRO A 274 9.18 -27.38 6.36
C PRO A 274 10.17 -28.52 6.63
N ASP A 275 10.04 -29.62 5.90
CA ASP A 275 10.97 -30.76 5.98
C ASP A 275 12.43 -30.40 5.67
N THR A 276 12.68 -29.28 4.99
CA THR A 276 14.02 -28.72 4.74
C THR A 276 14.64 -28.02 5.94
N LEU A 277 13.86 -27.63 6.97
CA LEU A 277 14.40 -26.93 8.13
C LEU A 277 15.32 -27.87 8.91
N LYS A 278 16.60 -27.49 9.02
CA LYS A 278 17.60 -28.31 9.72
C LYS A 278 17.21 -28.45 11.19
N ARG A 279 17.47 -29.64 11.71
CA ARG A 279 17.21 -29.98 13.11
C ARG A 279 17.82 -28.96 14.09
N GLY A 280 19.06 -28.55 13.86
CA GLY A 280 19.77 -27.58 14.70
C GLY A 280 19.05 -26.23 14.76
N ASP A 281 18.63 -25.70 13.60
CA ASP A 281 17.93 -24.42 13.50
C ASP A 281 16.56 -24.47 14.19
N ARG A 282 15.84 -25.58 14.02
CA ARG A 282 14.56 -25.84 14.70
C ARG A 282 14.72 -25.87 16.23
N GLU A 283 15.71 -26.61 16.74
CA GLU A 283 15.95 -26.73 18.18
C GLU A 283 16.42 -25.42 18.79
N PHE A 284 17.26 -24.68 18.07
CA PHE A 284 17.68 -23.33 18.45
C PHE A 284 16.48 -22.38 18.54
N PHE A 285 15.65 -22.32 17.50
CA PHE A 285 14.43 -21.52 17.47
C PHE A 285 13.50 -21.83 18.64
N LEU A 286 13.23 -23.12 18.91
CA LEU A 286 12.34 -23.53 20.01
C LEU A 286 12.92 -23.18 21.38
N LYS A 287 14.24 -23.32 21.56
CA LYS A 287 14.92 -22.96 22.81
C LYS A 287 14.79 -21.46 23.08
N ASP A 288 15.08 -20.63 22.09
CA ASP A 288 15.00 -19.18 22.22
C ASP A 288 13.55 -18.71 22.41
N LEU A 289 12.60 -19.27 21.66
CA LEU A 289 11.18 -18.96 21.83
C LEU A 289 10.69 -19.26 23.25
N LYS A 290 10.99 -20.46 23.79
CA LYS A 290 10.60 -20.84 25.16
C LYS A 290 11.24 -19.91 26.19
N LYS A 291 12.52 -19.59 26.01
CA LYS A 291 13.24 -18.66 26.88
C LYS A 291 12.60 -17.28 26.87
N GLU A 292 12.27 -16.74 25.70
CA GLU A 292 11.64 -15.43 25.54
C GLU A 292 10.25 -15.37 26.18
N ILE A 293 9.40 -16.37 25.93
CA ILE A 293 8.07 -16.45 26.55
C ILE A 293 8.21 -16.46 28.08
N LYS A 294 9.07 -17.32 28.61
CA LYS A 294 9.29 -17.42 30.06
C LYS A 294 9.84 -16.13 30.66
N GLN A 295 10.77 -15.47 29.98
CA GLN A 295 11.35 -14.21 30.45
C GLN A 295 10.33 -13.07 30.50
N GLN A 296 9.41 -13.00 29.53
CA GLN A 296 8.42 -11.92 29.41
C GLN A 296 7.14 -12.17 30.22
N THR A 297 6.72 -13.43 30.37
CA THR A 297 5.41 -13.78 30.95
C THR A 297 5.48 -14.59 32.24
N GLU A 298 6.65 -15.14 32.59
CA GLU A 298 6.86 -16.13 33.66
C GLU A 298 6.13 -17.47 33.44
N LEU A 299 5.50 -17.65 32.28
CA LEU A 299 4.79 -18.87 31.93
C LEU A 299 5.71 -19.81 31.16
N ASP A 300 5.54 -21.10 31.41
CA ASP A 300 6.19 -22.13 30.61
C ASP A 300 5.41 -22.39 29.32
N CYS A 301 6.15 -22.50 28.20
CA CYS A 301 5.58 -22.85 26.90
C CYS A 301 5.72 -24.36 26.67
N SER A 302 4.58 -25.06 26.75
CA SER A 302 4.49 -26.49 26.45
C SER A 302 4.42 -26.72 24.94
N MET A 303 5.42 -27.41 24.39
CA MET A 303 5.41 -27.85 22.99
C MET A 303 4.82 -29.24 22.90
N VAL A 304 3.52 -29.33 22.62
CA VAL A 304 2.79 -30.61 22.62
C VAL A 304 2.93 -31.38 21.32
N LEU A 305 3.21 -30.68 20.21
CA LEU A 305 3.33 -31.32 18.91
C LEU A 305 4.34 -30.60 18.01
N GLN A 306 5.09 -31.41 17.25
CA GLN A 306 5.96 -30.95 16.17
C GLN A 306 5.69 -31.80 14.93
N ARG A 307 5.46 -31.15 13.79
CA ARG A 307 5.19 -31.81 12.50
C ARG A 307 5.96 -31.11 11.39
N SER A 308 6.52 -31.90 10.49
CA SER A 308 7.02 -31.39 9.22
C SER A 308 5.93 -31.43 8.15
N TYR A 309 6.02 -30.53 7.17
CA TYR A 309 5.28 -30.61 5.91
C TYR A 309 6.27 -30.65 4.74
N SER A 310 5.86 -31.26 3.62
CA SER A 310 6.75 -31.49 2.49
C SER A 310 6.97 -30.23 1.67
N THR A 311 8.23 -29.95 1.32
CA THR A 311 8.59 -28.84 0.42
C THR A 311 8.86 -29.31 -1.03
N GLY A 312 8.94 -28.38 -1.98
CA GLY A 312 9.23 -28.67 -3.40
C GLY A 312 8.17 -28.16 -4.38
N LYS A 313 8.16 -28.68 -5.61
CA LYS A 313 7.30 -28.17 -6.71
C LYS A 313 5.80 -28.20 -6.39
N LYS A 314 5.32 -29.20 -5.65
CA LYS A 314 3.91 -29.32 -5.24
C LYS A 314 3.51 -28.31 -4.14
N GLU A 315 4.49 -27.84 -3.37
CA GLU A 315 4.24 -26.98 -2.22
C GLU A 315 4.09 -25.50 -2.57
N ARG A 316 4.37 -25.08 -3.80
CA ARG A 316 4.10 -23.69 -4.25
C ARG A 316 2.63 -23.26 -4.09
N SER A 317 1.71 -24.23 -4.02
CA SER A 317 0.28 -24.03 -3.77
C SER A 317 -0.12 -24.07 -2.29
N GLY A 318 0.81 -24.40 -1.38
CA GLY A 318 0.53 -24.61 0.05
C GLY A 318 -0.22 -25.90 0.38
N SER A 319 -0.42 -26.80 -0.59
CA SER A 319 -1.29 -27.97 -0.41
C SER A 319 -0.86 -28.93 0.69
N SER A 320 0.44 -29.24 0.85
CA SER A 320 0.94 -30.13 1.91
C SER A 320 0.80 -29.46 3.27
N LEU A 321 1.19 -28.18 3.37
CA LEU A 321 1.02 -27.37 4.58
C LEU A 321 -0.45 -27.33 5.03
N LEU A 322 -1.38 -27.01 4.14
CA LEU A 322 -2.81 -26.91 4.46
C LEU A 322 -3.41 -28.26 4.82
N HIS A 323 -3.01 -29.34 4.15
CA HIS A 323 -3.42 -30.70 4.53
C HIS A 323 -2.95 -31.03 5.95
N LYS A 324 -1.69 -30.75 6.25
CA LYS A 324 -1.13 -30.99 7.58
C LYS A 324 -1.80 -30.15 8.65
N LEU A 325 -2.15 -28.90 8.35
CA LEU A 325 -2.91 -28.05 9.26
C LEU A 325 -4.30 -28.61 9.56
N LYS A 326 -4.99 -29.21 8.56
CA LYS A 326 -6.29 -29.87 8.78
C LYS A 326 -6.17 -31.11 9.67
N GLU A 327 -5.14 -31.94 9.46
CA GLU A 327 -4.86 -33.10 10.32
C GLU A 327 -4.62 -32.65 11.77
N ILE A 328 -3.71 -31.69 11.96
CA ILE A 328 -3.38 -31.19 13.31
C ILE A 328 -4.63 -30.60 13.97
N LYS A 329 -5.43 -29.82 13.23
CA LYS A 329 -6.68 -29.27 13.77
C LYS A 329 -7.61 -30.36 14.34
N SER A 330 -7.72 -31.51 13.68
CA SER A 330 -8.53 -32.62 14.20
C SER A 330 -7.95 -33.29 15.44
N GLU A 331 -6.64 -33.16 15.67
CA GLU A 331 -5.94 -33.72 16.85
C GLU A 331 -6.01 -32.78 18.07
N ILE A 332 -6.27 -31.48 17.86
CA ILE A 332 -6.31 -30.47 18.91
C ILE A 332 -7.64 -30.54 19.68
N LYS A 333 -7.57 -30.88 20.97
CA LYS A 333 -8.74 -30.95 21.86
C LYS A 333 -9.05 -29.64 22.60
N ASN A 334 -8.03 -28.82 22.86
CA ASN A 334 -8.12 -27.57 23.62
C ASN A 334 -7.60 -26.38 22.81
N ASN A 335 -7.79 -25.15 23.27
CA ASN A 335 -7.19 -24.00 22.61
C ASN A 335 -5.65 -24.11 22.59
N ALA A 336 -5.09 -24.08 21.39
CA ALA A 336 -3.66 -24.17 21.15
C ALA A 336 -3.15 -22.96 20.35
N LEU A 337 -1.85 -22.67 20.46
CA LEU A 337 -1.12 -21.78 19.59
C LEU A 337 -0.39 -22.59 18.51
N ILE A 338 -0.77 -22.40 17.26
CA ILE A 338 -0.14 -23.06 16.12
C ILE A 338 0.91 -22.13 15.51
N ILE A 339 2.18 -22.48 15.67
CA ILE A 339 3.31 -21.78 15.06
C ILE A 339 3.65 -22.47 13.75
N VAL A 340 3.59 -21.72 12.65
CA VAL A 340 3.88 -22.21 11.30
C VAL A 340 5.15 -21.52 10.79
N VAL A 341 6.24 -22.28 10.65
CA VAL A 341 7.42 -21.82 9.93
C VAL A 341 7.13 -21.97 8.44
N LEU A 342 7.12 -20.86 7.71
CA LEU A 342 6.85 -20.78 6.30
C LEU A 342 8.14 -20.94 5.50
N TRP A 343 8.07 -21.84 4.52
CA TRP A 343 9.06 -21.94 3.46
C TRP A 343 9.06 -20.65 2.64
N ASN A 344 10.24 -20.18 2.25
CA ASN A 344 10.49 -18.81 1.77
C ASN A 344 9.56 -18.33 0.64
N ASP A 345 9.11 -19.25 -0.22
CA ASP A 345 8.32 -18.98 -1.43
C ASP A 345 6.80 -18.92 -1.20
N LEU A 346 6.31 -19.13 0.04
CA LEU A 346 4.87 -19.34 0.33
C LEU A 346 4.10 -18.10 0.84
N LEU A 347 4.77 -16.98 1.13
CA LEU A 347 4.28 -16.00 2.10
C LEU A 347 2.97 -15.30 1.72
N GLU A 348 2.74 -14.99 0.44
CA GLU A 348 1.58 -14.17 0.04
C GLU A 348 0.37 -14.98 -0.44
N SER A 349 0.57 -16.15 -1.06
CA SER A 349 -0.53 -16.95 -1.61
C SER A 349 -1.32 -17.72 -0.56
N VAL A 350 -0.67 -18.19 0.52
CA VAL A 350 -1.28 -19.19 1.43
C VAL A 350 -1.59 -18.62 2.83
N TYR A 351 -1.09 -17.43 3.18
CA TYR A 351 -1.24 -16.87 4.54
C TYR A 351 -2.71 -16.79 4.99
N ARG A 352 -3.60 -16.35 4.11
CA ARG A 352 -5.03 -16.26 4.40
C ARG A 352 -5.64 -17.63 4.65
N GLU A 353 -5.31 -18.60 3.81
CA GLU A 353 -5.81 -19.97 3.88
C GLU A 353 -5.35 -20.67 5.16
N ILE A 354 -4.12 -20.41 5.63
CA ILE A 354 -3.62 -20.87 6.93
C ILE A 354 -4.49 -20.31 8.06
N LYS A 355 -4.73 -18.99 8.07
CA LYS A 355 -5.55 -18.33 9.10
C LYS A 355 -6.98 -18.86 9.13
N ASP A 356 -7.57 -19.16 7.99
CA ASP A 356 -8.91 -19.70 7.91
C ASP A 356 -8.97 -21.19 8.30
N THR A 357 -7.97 -21.98 7.92
CA THR A 357 -7.91 -23.41 8.23
C THR A 357 -7.84 -23.65 9.74
N VAL A 358 -7.01 -22.89 10.46
CA VAL A 358 -6.74 -23.11 11.89
C VAL A 358 -7.82 -22.61 12.85
N LYS A 359 -8.81 -21.83 12.39
CA LYS A 359 -9.91 -21.34 13.24
C LYS A 359 -10.64 -22.52 13.92
N PRO A 360 -10.93 -22.44 15.24
CA PRO A 360 -10.88 -21.25 16.10
C PRO A 360 -9.53 -21.02 16.83
N HIS A 361 -8.49 -21.79 16.55
CA HIS A 361 -7.22 -21.71 17.28
C HIS A 361 -6.37 -20.48 16.90
N PHE A 362 -5.49 -20.08 17.81
CA PHE A 362 -4.53 -19.01 17.55
C PHE A 362 -3.42 -19.52 16.64
N SER A 363 -2.89 -18.66 15.78
CA SER A 363 -1.74 -19.02 14.94
C SER A 363 -0.78 -17.86 14.76
N GLN A 364 0.51 -18.20 14.66
CA GLN A 364 1.59 -17.28 14.32
C GLN A 364 2.42 -17.87 13.18
N CYS A 365 2.65 -17.09 12.12
CA CYS A 365 3.52 -17.50 11.03
C CYS A 365 4.89 -16.85 11.19
N VAL A 366 5.95 -17.62 10.93
CA VAL A 366 7.35 -17.18 11.00
C VAL A 366 8.02 -17.54 9.68
N LYS A 367 8.91 -16.69 9.17
CA LYS A 367 9.62 -16.93 7.91
C LYS A 367 11.01 -17.52 8.19
N GLU A 368 11.40 -18.55 7.44
CA GLU A 368 12.79 -19.03 7.39
C GLU A 368 13.66 -17.95 6.73
N LYS A 369 14.62 -17.36 7.44
CA LYS A 369 15.49 -16.28 6.93
C LYS A 369 16.91 -16.74 6.68
#